data_AF-A0A1Q3ELB8-F1
#
_entry.id   AF-A0A1Q3ELB8-F1
#
_cell.length_a   1.000
_cell.length_b   1.000
_cell.length_c   1.000
_cell.angle_alpha   90.00
_cell.angle_beta   90.00
_cell.angle_gamma   90.00
#
_symmetry.space_group_name_H-M   'P 1'
#
loop_
_entity.id
_entity.type
_entity.pdbx_description
1 polymer ?
#
loop_
_entity_poly.entity_id
_entity_poly.type
_entity_poly.pdbx_seq_one_letter_code
_entity_poly.pdbx_strand_id
1 'polypeptide(L)'
;MSTTPQVFGNFDLIQKFKLDFAEVVVSKYRSRITGLSIVHLDYEAPIVNGYFVVPTEIFNDSGCPHTLEHLVFMGSEKYPYKGIIDHLANRGFSNGTNAWTDTDHTAYTVSTAGEQGFLQLLPIYVDHILYPTITKAGFITEARR
;
A
#
# COMPACT_ATOMS: atom_id res chain seq x y z
N MET A 1 25.35 2.05 25.32
CA MET A 1 24.51 0.88 25.63
C MET A 1 24.12 0.25 24.31
N SER A 2 24.55 -0.98 24.04
CA SER A 2 24.32 -1.67 22.77
C SER A 2 22.86 -2.16 22.72
N THR A 3 21.98 -1.43 22.03
CA THR A 3 20.64 -1.91 21.71
C THR A 3 20.76 -2.99 20.66
N THR A 4 20.57 -4.25 21.04
CA THR A 4 20.49 -5.37 20.10
C THR A 4 19.39 -5.06 19.09
N PRO A 5 19.68 -5.08 17.77
CA PRO A 5 18.67 -4.79 16.76
C PRO A 5 17.53 -5.80 16.88
N GLN A 6 16.31 -5.30 17.07
CA GLN A 6 15.13 -6.15 17.12
C GLN A 6 14.82 -6.59 15.68
N VAL A 7 14.94 -7.89 15.42
CA VAL A 7 14.75 -8.48 14.09
C VAL A 7 13.40 -9.17 14.04
N PHE A 8 12.63 -8.91 12.98
CA PHE A 8 11.36 -9.57 12.69
C PHE A 8 11.42 -10.22 11.31
N GLY A 9 11.66 -11.54 11.26
CA GLY A 9 11.85 -12.25 10.00
C GLY A 9 12.98 -11.61 9.17
N ASN A 10 12.64 -11.05 8.01
CA ASN A 10 13.58 -10.35 7.10
C ASN A 10 13.68 -8.82 7.33
N PHE A 11 13.03 -8.31 8.36
CA PHE A 11 12.98 -6.88 8.65
C PHE A 11 13.82 -6.54 9.87
N ASP A 12 14.64 -5.50 9.74
CA ASP A 12 15.38 -4.92 10.86
C ASP A 12 14.64 -3.68 11.37
N LEU A 13 14.49 -3.57 12.69
CA LEU A 13 14.01 -2.35 13.33
C LEU A 13 15.10 -1.27 13.23
N ILE A 14 14.79 -0.18 12.53
CA ILE A 14 15.69 0.96 12.33
C ILE A 14 15.50 2.00 13.42
N GLN A 15 14.26 2.29 13.79
CA GLN A 15 13.94 3.32 14.77
C GLN A 15 12.61 3.03 15.46
N LYS A 16 12.53 3.30 16.75
CA LYS A 16 11.29 3.22 17.53
C LYS A 16 11.23 4.37 18.54
N PHE A 17 10.13 5.08 18.58
CA PHE A 17 9.90 6.18 19.53
C PHE A 17 8.41 6.34 19.83
N LYS A 18 8.09 6.84 21.02
CA LYS A 18 6.73 7.26 21.40
C LYS A 18 6.58 8.75 21.11
N LEU A 19 5.40 9.19 20.68
CA LEU A 19 5.11 10.61 20.51
C LEU A 19 4.81 11.26 21.86
N ASP A 20 5.35 12.45 22.11
CA ASP A 20 5.15 13.15 23.39
C ASP A 20 3.72 13.69 23.56
N PHE A 21 3.02 13.93 22.45
CA PHE A 21 1.70 14.57 22.41
C PHE A 21 0.54 13.59 22.14
N ALA A 22 0.83 12.29 21.96
CA ALA A 22 -0.19 11.28 21.68
C ALA A 22 0.23 9.89 22.18
N GLU A 23 -0.74 9.05 22.57
CA GLU A 23 -0.52 7.64 22.93
C GLU A 23 -0.29 6.81 21.65
N VAL A 24 0.79 7.11 20.92
CA VAL A 24 1.17 6.44 19.67
C VAL A 24 2.65 6.09 19.70
N VAL A 25 2.96 4.84 19.37
CA VAL A 25 4.35 4.37 19.20
C VAL A 25 4.65 4.19 17.72
N VAL A 26 5.66 4.91 17.23
CA VAL A 26 6.12 4.84 15.85
C VAL A 26 7.29 3.87 15.77
N SER A 27 7.22 2.88 14.86
CA SER A 27 8.31 1.93 14.59
C SER A 27 8.61 1.89 13.09
N LYS A 28 9.86 2.11 12.70
CA LYS A 28 10.34 2.02 11.33
C LYS A 28 11.16 0.75 11.14
N TYR A 29 10.77 -0.05 10.17
CA TYR A 29 11.45 -1.28 9.78
C TYR A 29 11.98 -1.18 8.35
N ARG A 30 13.03 -1.94 8.04
CA ARG A 30 13.55 -2.08 6.67
C ARG A 30 13.84 -3.54 6.34
N SER A 31 13.36 -3.99 5.18
CA SER A 31 13.67 -5.30 4.63
C SER A 31 15.14 -5.37 4.21
N ARG A 32 15.86 -6.41 4.64
CA ARG A 32 17.27 -6.61 4.27
C ARG A 32 17.48 -7.03 2.82
N ILE A 33 16.47 -7.68 2.24
CA ILE A 33 16.56 -8.23 0.87
C ILE A 33 16.07 -7.20 -0.14
N THR A 34 14.88 -6.63 0.10
CA THR A 34 14.22 -5.76 -0.89
C THR A 34 14.46 -4.27 -0.62
N GLY A 35 14.93 -3.91 0.57
CA GLY A 35 15.06 -2.50 0.98
C GLY A 35 13.73 -1.81 1.32
N LEU A 36 12.59 -2.51 1.18
CA LEU A 36 11.24 -2.00 1.52
C LEU A 36 11.22 -1.45 2.94
N SER A 37 10.70 -0.24 3.10
CA SER A 37 10.54 0.41 4.40
C SER A 37 9.09 0.30 4.86
N ILE A 38 8.90 -0.06 6.13
CA ILE A 38 7.58 -0.11 6.77
C ILE A 38 7.59 0.86 7.95
N VAL A 39 6.58 1.71 8.03
CA VAL A 39 6.33 2.55 9.21
C VAL A 39 5.05 2.04 9.84
N HIS A 40 5.17 1.54 11.07
CA HIS A 40 4.05 1.07 11.86
C HIS A 40 3.72 2.10 12.95
N LEU A 41 2.48 2.56 12.96
CA LEU A 41 1.93 3.43 13.98
C LEU A 41 1.04 2.58 14.89
N ASP A 42 1.52 2.33 16.09
CA ASP A 42 0.83 1.51 17.09
C ASP A 42 0.00 2.42 18.00
N TYR A 43 -1.32 2.35 17.84
CA TYR A 43 -2.31 3.08 18.63
C TYR A 43 -3.65 2.33 18.65
N GLU A 44 -4.41 2.48 19.73
CA GLU A 44 -5.71 1.82 19.86
C GLU A 44 -6.78 2.57 19.06
N ALA A 45 -7.27 1.94 17.99
CA ALA A 45 -8.36 2.47 17.18
C ALA A 45 -9.19 1.35 16.53
N PRO A 46 -10.49 1.59 16.27
CA PRO A 46 -11.34 0.61 15.60
C PRO A 46 -11.04 0.45 14.10
N ILE A 47 -10.29 1.40 13.51
CA ILE A 47 -9.97 1.44 12.09
C ILE A 47 -8.47 1.28 11.91
N VAL A 48 -8.08 0.38 11.02
CA VAL A 48 -6.70 0.22 10.57
C VAL A 48 -6.55 0.86 9.21
N ASN A 49 -5.55 1.74 9.06
CA ASN A 49 -5.24 2.42 7.82
C ASN A 49 -3.95 1.85 7.21
N GLY A 50 -4.00 1.49 5.93
CA GLY A 50 -2.84 1.09 5.14
C GLY A 50 -2.51 2.12 4.08
N TYR A 51 -1.23 2.46 3.97
CA TYR A 51 -0.67 3.34 2.94
C TYR A 51 0.47 2.61 2.24
N PHE A 52 0.38 2.49 0.92
CA PHE A 52 1.38 1.85 0.08
C PHE A 52 1.87 2.89 -0.92
N VAL A 53 3.10 3.35 -0.73
CA VAL A 53 3.66 4.45 -1.52
C VAL A 53 4.74 3.92 -2.45
N VAL A 54 4.60 4.21 -3.73
CA VAL A 54 5.55 3.85 -4.78
C VAL A 54 6.07 5.14 -5.43
N PRO A 55 7.38 5.38 -5.46
CA PRO A 55 7.96 6.48 -6.21
C PRO A 55 7.65 6.34 -7.70
N THR A 56 7.08 7.37 -8.31
CA THR A 56 6.61 7.37 -9.71
C THR A 56 6.92 8.69 -10.43
N GLU A 57 7.98 9.39 -10.01
CA GLU A 57 8.46 10.63 -10.63
C GLU A 57 8.67 10.47 -12.15
N ILE A 58 8.16 11.43 -12.92
CA ILE A 58 8.36 11.54 -14.37
C ILE A 58 8.81 12.94 -14.75
N PHE A 59 9.62 13.02 -15.81
CA PHE A 59 10.17 14.28 -16.33
C PHE A 59 9.47 14.74 -17.62
N ASN A 60 8.22 14.32 -17.81
CA ASN A 60 7.40 14.68 -18.96
C ASN A 60 5.92 14.75 -18.57
N ASP A 61 5.08 15.28 -19.46
CA ASP A 61 3.65 15.47 -19.21
C ASP A 61 2.79 14.29 -19.74
N SER A 62 3.35 13.07 -19.78
CA SER A 62 2.66 11.91 -20.37
C SER A 62 1.47 11.39 -19.58
N GLY A 63 1.38 11.72 -18.27
CA GLY A 63 0.36 11.18 -17.38
C GLY A 63 0.50 9.68 -17.09
N CYS A 64 1.66 9.07 -17.37
CA CYS A 64 1.87 7.63 -17.17
C CYS A 64 1.63 7.16 -15.72
N PRO A 65 2.11 7.86 -14.66
CA PRO A 65 1.87 7.48 -13.28
C PRO A 65 0.38 7.42 -12.91
N HIS A 66 -0.39 8.43 -13.33
CA HIS A 66 -1.84 8.44 -13.11
C HIS A 66 -2.53 7.34 -13.90
N THR A 67 -2.11 7.07 -15.14
CA THR A 67 -2.69 5.93 -15.89
C THR A 67 -2.35 4.59 -15.21
N LEU A 68 -1.12 4.44 -14.69
CA LEU A 68 -0.69 3.24 -13.99
C LEU A 68 -1.49 2.98 -12.70
N GLU A 69 -1.77 4.04 -11.95
CA GLU A 69 -2.62 3.98 -10.75
C GLU A 69 -3.96 3.29 -11.03
N HIS A 70 -4.65 3.65 -12.12
CA HIS A 70 -5.94 3.05 -12.50
C HIS A 70 -5.76 1.61 -12.99
N LEU A 71 -4.68 1.34 -13.73
CA LEU A 71 -4.40 0.00 -14.27
C LEU A 71 -4.12 -1.03 -13.19
N VAL A 72 -3.58 -0.61 -12.03
CA VAL A 72 -3.40 -1.49 -10.87
C VAL A 72 -4.73 -2.06 -10.37
N PHE A 73 -5.84 -1.31 -10.47
CA PHE A 73 -7.18 -1.77 -10.06
C PHE A 73 -7.90 -2.65 -11.10
N MET A 74 -7.31 -2.82 -12.28
CA MET A 74 -7.88 -3.65 -13.35
C MET A 74 -7.64 -5.15 -13.16
N GLY A 75 -6.73 -5.53 -12.26
CA GLY A 75 -6.44 -6.91 -11.91
C GLY A 75 -4.94 -7.15 -11.71
N SER A 76 -4.62 -8.29 -11.10
CA SER A 76 -3.29 -8.77 -10.79
C SER A 76 -3.07 -10.20 -11.27
N GLU A 77 -1.84 -10.70 -11.21
CA GLU A 77 -1.54 -12.09 -11.57
C GLU A 77 -2.36 -13.11 -10.78
N LYS A 78 -2.51 -12.93 -9.46
CA LYS A 78 -3.33 -13.86 -8.65
C LYS A 78 -4.81 -13.55 -8.68
N TYR A 79 -5.17 -12.29 -8.92
CA TYR A 79 -6.56 -11.83 -8.94
C TYR A 79 -6.84 -11.05 -10.24
N PRO A 80 -7.01 -11.74 -11.38
CA PRO A 80 -7.03 -11.13 -12.72
C PRO A 80 -8.38 -10.48 -13.08
N TYR A 81 -9.15 -10.05 -12.09
CA TYR A 81 -10.51 -9.57 -12.27
C TYR A 81 -10.62 -8.10 -11.87
N LYS A 82 -11.14 -7.27 -12.79
CA LYS A 82 -11.40 -5.85 -12.54
C LYS A 82 -12.30 -5.66 -11.32
N GLY A 83 -11.93 -4.74 -10.43
CA GLY A 83 -12.73 -4.34 -9.26
C GLY A 83 -12.80 -5.39 -8.14
N ILE A 84 -12.08 -6.52 -8.26
CA ILE A 84 -12.11 -7.57 -7.23
C ILE A 84 -11.58 -7.08 -5.88
N ILE A 85 -10.60 -6.19 -5.90
CA ILE A 85 -9.98 -5.62 -4.71
C ILE A 85 -10.95 -4.77 -3.89
N ASP A 86 -11.85 -4.03 -4.54
CA ASP A 86 -12.91 -3.26 -3.86
C ASP A 86 -13.94 -4.18 -3.21
N HIS A 87 -14.35 -5.24 -3.92
CA HIS A 87 -15.25 -6.24 -3.36
C HIS A 87 -14.66 -6.95 -2.15
N LEU A 88 -13.35 -7.22 -2.16
CA LEU A 88 -12.63 -7.84 -1.05
C LEU A 88 -12.42 -6.84 0.10
N ALA A 89 -12.11 -5.58 -0.20
CA ALA A 89 -12.01 -4.52 0.81
C ALA A 89 -13.35 -4.31 1.55
N ASN A 90 -14.48 -4.32 0.82
CA ASN A 90 -15.80 -4.22 1.42
C ASN A 90 -16.12 -5.39 2.37
N ARG A 91 -15.58 -6.59 2.11
CA ARG A 91 -15.69 -7.73 3.05
C ARG A 91 -14.88 -7.54 4.32
N GLY A 92 -13.81 -6.75 4.26
CA GLY A 92 -13.07 -6.26 5.43
C GLY A 92 -13.68 -5.02 6.08
N PHE A 93 -14.95 -4.72 5.78
CA PHE A 93 -15.67 -3.52 6.24
C PHE A 93 -14.95 -2.20 5.88
N SER A 94 -14.19 -2.20 4.77
CA SER A 94 -13.68 -0.97 4.16
C SER A 94 -14.78 -0.25 3.41
N ASN A 95 -14.66 1.06 3.28
CA ASN A 95 -15.50 1.87 2.39
C ASN A 95 -14.87 1.95 0.98
N GLY A 96 -14.57 0.80 0.38
CA GLY A 96 -13.81 0.69 -0.86
C GLY A 96 -12.31 0.89 -0.69
N THR A 97 -11.60 1.03 -1.81
CA THR A 97 -10.17 1.36 -1.87
C THR A 97 -9.97 2.71 -2.54
N ASN A 98 -8.83 3.36 -2.30
CA ASN A 98 -8.54 4.64 -2.93
C ASN A 98 -7.06 4.72 -3.32
N ALA A 99 -6.75 5.53 -4.31
CA ALA A 99 -5.38 5.85 -4.68
C ALA A 99 -5.30 7.29 -5.16
N TRP A 100 -4.10 7.85 -5.11
CA TRP A 100 -3.82 9.16 -5.66
C TRP A 100 -2.36 9.23 -6.12
N THR A 101 -2.14 10.06 -7.13
CA THR A 101 -0.84 10.27 -7.75
C THR A 101 -0.43 11.73 -7.57
N ASP A 102 0.72 11.93 -6.95
CA ASP A 102 1.40 13.21 -6.84
C ASP A 102 2.52 13.32 -7.88
N THR A 103 3.29 14.40 -7.80
CA THR A 103 4.39 14.72 -8.72
C THR A 103 5.52 13.69 -8.70
N ASP A 104 5.81 13.10 -7.54
CA ASP A 104 6.95 12.21 -7.30
C ASP A 104 6.56 10.79 -6.87
N HIS A 105 5.30 10.54 -6.52
CA HIS A 105 4.84 9.24 -6.02
C HIS A 105 3.36 8.97 -6.28
N THR A 106 3.01 7.69 -6.24
CA THR A 106 1.63 7.21 -6.21
C THR A 106 1.39 6.49 -4.88
N ALA A 107 0.32 6.86 -4.19
CA ALA A 107 -0.07 6.28 -2.92
C ALA A 107 -1.40 5.54 -3.06
N TYR A 108 -1.38 4.25 -2.72
CA TYR A 108 -2.57 3.40 -2.63
C TYR A 108 -2.97 3.26 -1.18
N THR A 109 -4.26 3.45 -0.88
CA THR A 109 -4.77 3.60 0.49
C THR A 109 -6.00 2.74 0.72
N VAL A 110 -6.11 2.22 1.94
CA VAL A 110 -7.28 1.46 2.37
C VAL A 110 -7.48 1.58 3.87
N SER A 111 -8.74 1.57 4.30
CA SER A 111 -9.14 1.69 5.70
C SER A 111 -10.13 0.60 6.05
N THR A 112 -9.74 -0.37 6.87
CA THR A 112 -10.60 -1.51 7.26
C THR A 112 -11.02 -1.42 8.72
N ALA A 113 -12.18 -1.98 9.06
CA ALA A 113 -12.56 -2.14 10.46
C ALA A 113 -11.77 -3.31 11.07
N GLY A 114 -10.97 -3.01 12.10
CA GLY A 114 -10.11 -3.97 12.78
C GLY A 114 -8.92 -4.47 11.96
N GLU A 115 -8.01 -5.14 12.66
CA GLU A 115 -6.77 -5.70 12.10
C GLU A 115 -7.02 -6.90 11.19
N GLN A 116 -8.03 -7.73 11.48
CA GLN A 116 -8.25 -8.97 10.76
C GLN A 116 -8.67 -8.70 9.31
N GLY A 117 -9.51 -7.70 9.08
CA GLY A 117 -9.88 -7.25 7.73
C GLY A 117 -8.68 -6.74 6.96
N PHE A 118 -7.82 -5.95 7.62
CA PHE A 118 -6.60 -5.43 7.02
C PHE A 118 -5.65 -6.54 6.60
N LEU A 119 -5.37 -7.49 7.50
CA LEU A 119 -4.43 -8.59 7.26
C LEU A 119 -4.90 -9.54 6.16
N GLN A 120 -6.21 -9.71 5.99
CA GLN A 120 -6.76 -10.47 4.87
C GLN A 120 -6.59 -9.73 3.54
N LEU A 121 -6.76 -8.41 3.53
CA LEU A 121 -6.66 -7.60 2.32
C LEU A 121 -5.22 -7.33 1.89
N LEU A 122 -4.31 -7.15 2.84
CA LEU A 122 -2.90 -6.82 2.63
C LEU A 122 -2.21 -7.64 1.51
N PRO A 123 -2.23 -8.98 1.50
CA PRO A 123 -1.56 -9.75 0.45
C PRO A 123 -2.18 -9.55 -0.93
N ILE A 124 -3.49 -9.32 -1.02
CA ILE A 124 -4.18 -9.04 -2.29
C ILE A 124 -3.77 -7.66 -2.81
N TYR A 125 -3.72 -6.68 -1.91
CA TYR A 125 -3.38 -5.30 -2.21
C TYR A 125 -1.95 -5.17 -2.72
N VAL A 126 -1.01 -5.86 -2.05
CA VAL A 126 0.39 -5.92 -2.49
C VAL A 126 0.53 -6.63 -3.84
N ASP A 127 -0.27 -7.66 -4.12
CA ASP A 127 -0.24 -8.36 -5.42
C ASP A 127 -0.68 -7.44 -6.58
N HIS A 128 -1.69 -6.59 -6.36
CA HIS A 128 -2.12 -5.60 -7.35
C HIS A 128 -1.04 -4.55 -7.63
N ILE A 129 -0.37 -4.06 -6.58
CA ILE A 129 0.66 -3.03 -6.74
C ILE A 129 1.92 -3.60 -7.43
N LEU A 130 2.34 -4.80 -7.05
CA LEU A 130 3.62 -5.37 -7.53
C LEU A 130 3.48 -6.20 -8.82
N TYR A 131 2.33 -6.83 -9.04
CA TYR A 131 2.08 -7.73 -10.17
C TYR A 131 0.76 -7.43 -10.90
N PRO A 132 0.53 -6.18 -11.36
CA PRO A 132 -0.66 -5.83 -12.12
C PRO A 132 -0.65 -6.47 -13.51
N THR A 133 -1.82 -6.85 -14.04
CA THR A 133 -1.90 -7.54 -15.35
C THR A 133 -1.59 -6.62 -16.54
N ILE A 134 -1.90 -5.32 -16.43
CA ILE A 134 -1.67 -4.28 -17.46
C ILE A 134 -2.00 -4.75 -18.89
N THR A 135 -3.27 -5.10 -19.14
CA THR A 135 -3.69 -5.55 -20.47
C THR A 135 -3.79 -4.37 -21.44
N LYS A 136 -3.60 -4.62 -22.74
CA LYS A 136 -3.79 -3.61 -23.79
C LYS A 136 -5.20 -3.00 -23.78
N ALA A 137 -6.22 -3.82 -23.52
CA ALA A 137 -7.60 -3.35 -23.40
C ALA A 137 -7.80 -2.46 -22.17
N GLY A 138 -7.19 -2.82 -21.03
CA GLY A 138 -7.16 -1.97 -19.85
C GLY A 138 -6.49 -0.63 -20.12
N PHE A 139 -5.31 -0.64 -20.76
CA PHE A 139 -4.62 0.59 -21.15
C PHE A 139 -5.49 1.49 -22.02
N ILE A 140 -6.17 0.95 -23.05
CA ILE A 140 -7.06 1.75 -23.91
C ILE A 140 -8.25 2.34 -23.12
N THR A 141 -8.71 1.67 -22.07
CA THR A 141 -9.85 2.13 -21.27
C THR A 141 -9.45 3.24 -20.29
N GLU A 142 -8.31 3.07 -19.61
CA GLU A 142 -7.86 3.96 -18.55
C GLU A 142 -6.99 5.12 -19.07
N ALA A 143 -6.26 4.92 -20.17
CA ALA A 143 -5.57 6.00 -20.87
C ALA A 143 -6.63 6.90 -21.52
N ARG A 144 -6.95 7.99 -20.83
CA ARG A 144 -7.80 9.05 -21.38
C ARG A 144 -7.11 9.59 -22.63
N ARG A 145 -7.81 9.55 -23.76
CA ARG A 145 -7.43 10.31 -24.96
C ARG A 145 -7.59 11.81 -24.72
#